data_AF-A0A953Q2P8-F1
#
_entry.id   AF-A0A953Q2P8-F1
#
_cell.length_a   1.000
_cell.length_b   1.000
_cell.length_c   1.000
_cell.angle_alpha   90.00
_cell.angle_beta   90.00
_cell.angle_gamma   90.00
#
_symmetry.space_group_name_H-M   'P 1'
#
loop_
_entity.id
_entity.type
_entity.pdbx_description
1 polymer ?
#
loop_
_entity_poly.entity_id
_entity_poly.type
_entity_poly.pdbx_seq_one_letter_code
_entity_poly.pdbx_strand_id
1 'polypeptide(L)'
;MRLTCPYLGDEVELTPERERHIQERHPDLLPNYSRHIGDTLAAPDQVRRSARLGNARLFSRWFEDIIGGKHVVVAVVSEVAPRRHWVVTA
;
A
#
# COMPACT_ATOMS: atom_id res chain seq x y z
N MET A 1 4.98 -0.20 -11.00
CA MET A 1 3.99 0.87 -11.26
C MET A 1 4.15 2.01 -10.27
N ARG A 2 3.57 3.18 -10.55
CA ARG A 2 3.52 4.32 -9.63
C ARG A 2 2.06 4.61 -9.25
N LEU A 3 1.82 4.81 -7.97
CA LEU A 3 0.50 4.98 -7.37
C LEU A 3 0.44 6.35 -6.69
N THR A 4 -0.52 7.19 -7.05
CA THR A 4 -0.67 8.51 -6.43
C THR A 4 -1.05 8.36 -4.96
N CYS A 5 -0.36 9.08 -4.06
CA CYS A 5 -0.71 9.14 -2.64
C CYS A 5 -0.83 10.59 -2.16
N PRO A 6 -2.04 11.17 -2.14
CA PRO A 6 -2.27 12.54 -1.70
C PRO A 6 -1.75 12.81 -0.27
N TYR A 7 -1.83 11.83 0.63
CA TYR A 7 -1.33 11.96 1.99
C TYR A 7 0.19 12.19 2.05
N LEU A 8 0.96 11.56 1.17
CA LEU A 8 2.41 11.76 1.06
C LEU A 8 2.78 12.93 0.15
N GLY A 9 1.79 13.47 -0.58
CA GLY A 9 1.98 14.55 -1.55
C GLY A 9 2.86 14.15 -2.74
N ASP A 10 2.94 12.86 -3.05
CA ASP A 10 3.84 12.30 -4.07
C ASP A 10 3.34 10.92 -4.55
N GLU A 11 4.03 10.33 -5.52
CA GLU A 11 3.80 8.96 -5.98
C GLU A 11 4.52 7.93 -5.09
N VAL A 12 3.90 6.74 -4.97
CA VAL A 12 4.45 5.57 -4.30
C VAL A 12 4.78 4.52 -5.34
N GLU A 13 6.00 4.01 -5.31
CA GLU A 13 6.46 2.95 -6.19
C GLU A 13 5.98 1.58 -5.69
N LEU A 14 5.35 0.82 -6.57
CA LEU A 14 5.17 -0.63 -6.42
C LEU A 14 6.06 -1.31 -7.45
N THR A 15 7.20 -1.85 -7.00
CA THR A 15 8.16 -2.54 -7.87
C THR A 15 7.65 -3.94 -8.23
N PRO A 16 8.06 -4.51 -9.38
CA PRO A 16 7.69 -5.88 -9.75
C PRO A 16 8.11 -6.94 -8.72
N GLU A 17 9.23 -6.71 -8.03
CA GLU A 17 9.68 -7.57 -6.93
C GLU A 17 8.68 -7.54 -5.76
N ARG A 18 8.20 -6.35 -5.40
CA ARG A 18 7.25 -6.18 -4.29
C ARG A 18 5.85 -6.66 -4.64
N GLU A 19 5.42 -6.47 -5.88
CA GLU A 19 4.18 -7.03 -6.39
C GLU A 19 4.17 -8.56 -6.31
N ARG A 20 5.24 -9.21 -6.76
CA ARG A 20 5.41 -10.68 -6.63
C ARG A 20 5.41 -11.13 -5.17
N HIS A 21 6.13 -10.41 -4.31
CA HIS A 21 6.14 -10.70 -2.88
C HIS A 21 4.74 -10.65 -2.27
N ILE A 22 3.93 -9.65 -2.63
CA ILE A 22 2.54 -9.53 -2.17
C ILE A 22 1.71 -10.70 -2.73
N GLN A 23 1.86 -11.05 -4.01
CA GLN A 23 1.14 -12.18 -4.61
C GLN A 23 1.45 -13.53 -3.93
N GLU A 24 2.71 -13.75 -3.54
CA GLU A 24 3.12 -14.98 -2.85
C GLU A 24 2.64 -15.02 -1.39
N ARG A 25 2.58 -13.88 -0.71
CA ARG A 25 2.25 -13.79 0.73
C ARG A 25 0.76 -13.57 0.99
N HIS A 26 0.06 -12.91 0.07
CA HIS A 26 -1.33 -12.51 0.15
C HIS A 26 -2.05 -12.83 -1.17
N PRO A 27 -2.17 -14.12 -1.53
CA PRO A 27 -2.78 -14.58 -2.78
C PRO A 27 -4.29 -14.27 -2.86
N ASP A 28 -4.89 -13.87 -1.74
CA ASP A 28 -6.27 -13.40 -1.64
C ASP A 28 -6.44 -11.95 -2.10
N LEU A 29 -5.36 -11.15 -2.10
CA LEU A 29 -5.35 -9.79 -2.61
C LEU A 29 -4.95 -9.75 -4.09
N LEU A 30 -3.81 -10.35 -4.43
CA LEU A 30 -3.30 -10.37 -5.81
C LEU A 30 -3.48 -11.75 -6.45
N PRO A 31 -3.83 -11.78 -7.76
CA PRO A 31 -3.85 -10.65 -8.70
C PRO A 31 -5.18 -9.88 -8.77
N ASN A 32 -6.25 -10.40 -8.17
CA ASN A 32 -7.63 -9.98 -8.46
C ASN A 32 -7.98 -8.56 -8.00
N TYR A 33 -7.31 -8.06 -6.95
CA TYR A 33 -7.63 -6.79 -6.30
C TYR A 33 -6.43 -5.83 -6.31
N SER A 34 -5.62 -5.87 -7.37
CA SER A 34 -4.44 -5.00 -7.53
C SER A 34 -4.79 -3.50 -7.50
N ARG A 35 -5.95 -3.14 -8.06
CA ARG A 35 -6.47 -1.77 -8.05
C ARG A 35 -6.69 -1.26 -6.62
N HIS A 36 -7.12 -2.12 -5.71
CA HIS A 36 -7.44 -1.76 -4.32
C HIS A 36 -6.21 -1.27 -3.54
N ILE A 37 -5.00 -1.66 -3.94
CA ILE A 37 -3.74 -1.09 -3.41
C ILE A 37 -3.66 0.40 -3.77
N GLY A 38 -3.91 0.75 -5.02
CA GLY A 38 -3.93 2.15 -5.48
C GLY A 38 -5.04 2.96 -4.82
N ASP A 39 -6.25 2.40 -4.75
CA ASP A 39 -7.39 3.06 -4.11
C ASP A 39 -7.19 3.27 -2.60
N THR A 40 -6.45 2.38 -1.93
CA THR A 40 -6.04 2.54 -0.53
C THR A 40 -5.04 3.69 -0.35
N LEU A 41 -4.09 3.85 -1.26
CA LEU A 41 -3.11 4.95 -1.20
C LEU A 41 -3.71 6.30 -1.60
N ALA A 42 -4.68 6.29 -2.52
CA ALA A 42 -5.35 7.49 -2.99
C ALA A 42 -6.31 8.08 -1.96
N ALA A 43 -7.07 7.23 -1.24
CA ALA A 43 -8.07 7.66 -0.26
C ALA A 43 -8.17 6.66 0.91
N PRO A 44 -7.17 6.63 1.81
CA PRO A 44 -7.17 5.74 2.97
C PRO A 44 -8.25 6.14 3.99
N ASP A 45 -8.87 5.16 4.64
CA ASP A 45 -9.74 5.42 5.81
C ASP A 45 -8.91 5.75 7.05
N GLN A 46 -7.74 5.13 7.16
CA GLN A 46 -6.82 5.35 8.27
C GLN A 46 -5.36 5.30 7.81
N VAL A 47 -4.55 6.18 8.39
CA VAL A 47 -3.08 6.17 8.24
C VAL A 47 -2.43 6.06 9.61
N ARG A 48 -1.56 5.07 9.79
CA ARG A 48 -0.82 4.83 11.05
C ARG A 48 0.67 4.83 10.80
N ARG A 49 1.45 5.32 11.78
CA ARG A 49 2.90 5.13 11.77
C ARG A 49 3.21 3.69 12.19
N SER A 50 4.21 3.08 11.56
CA SER A 50 4.70 1.78 12.01
C SER A 50 5.40 1.91 13.37
N ALA A 51 5.11 0.98 14.27
CA ALA A 51 5.82 0.88 15.55
C ALA A 51 7.23 0.29 15.40
N ARG A 52 7.50 -0.44 14.31
CA ARG A 52 8.75 -1.17 14.07
C ARG A 52 9.75 -0.40 13.23
N LEU A 53 9.27 0.49 12.36
CA LEU A 53 10.09 1.19 11.38
C LEU A 53 9.65 2.64 11.28
N GLY A 54 10.44 3.57 11.82
CA GLY A 54 10.04 4.96 12.02
C GLY A 54 9.72 5.74 10.74
N ASN A 55 10.23 5.29 9.59
CA ASN A 55 9.95 5.87 8.28
C ASN A 55 8.89 5.11 7.48
N ALA A 56 8.16 4.18 8.12
CA ALA A 56 7.07 3.45 7.50
C ALA A 56 5.70 3.91 8.01
N ARG A 57 4.71 3.89 7.10
CA ARG A 57 3.30 4.15 7.37
C ARG A 57 2.44 3.01 6.83
N LEU A 58 1.36 2.70 7.54
CA LEU A 58 0.33 1.76 7.13
C LEU A 58 -0.89 2.55 6.70
N PHE A 59 -1.31 2.35 5.47
CA PHE A 59 -2.52 2.92 4.88
C PHE A 59 -3.56 1.82 4.82
N SER A 60 -4.74 2.03 5.40
CA SER A 60 -5.79 1.02 5.36
C SER A 60 -7.09 1.58 4.83
N ARG A 61 -7.78 0.77 4.04
CA ARG A 61 -9.11 1.07 3.52
C ARG A 61 -9.99 -0.17 3.54
N TRP A 62 -11.26 -0.02 3.92
CA TRP A 62 -12.27 -1.08 3.86
C TRP A 62 -12.91 -1.12 2.47
N PHE A 63 -13.11 -2.33 1.97
CA PHE A 63 -13.75 -2.60 0.70
C PHE A 63 -14.82 -3.66 0.86
N GLU A 64 -16.06 -3.32 0.54
CA GLU A 64 -17.20 -4.23 0.63
C GLU A 64 -17.15 -5.34 -0.45
N ASP A 65 -16.49 -5.05 -1.58
CA ASP A 65 -16.39 -5.92 -2.75
C ASP A 65 -15.27 -6.97 -2.67
N ILE A 66 -14.41 -6.91 -1.64
CA ILE A 66 -13.39 -7.93 -1.40
C ILE A 66 -13.94 -8.99 -0.43
N ILE A 67 -14.29 -10.18 -0.95
CA ILE A 67 -14.61 -11.38 -0.16
C ILE A 67 -15.64 -11.11 0.96
N GLY A 68 -16.70 -10.36 0.63
CA GLY A 68 -17.75 -10.02 1.60
C GLY A 68 -17.37 -8.94 2.62
N GLY A 69 -16.33 -8.17 2.34
CA GLY A 69 -15.84 -7.09 3.19
C GLY A 69 -14.44 -7.36 3.73
N LYS A 70 -13.45 -6.57 3.32
CA LYS A 70 -12.09 -6.70 3.83
C LYS A 70 -11.34 -5.38 3.89
N HIS A 71 -10.44 -5.26 4.86
CA HIS A 71 -9.42 -4.22 4.86
C HIS A 71 -8.24 -4.60 3.97
N VAL A 72 -7.87 -3.70 3.07
CA VAL A 72 -6.56 -3.71 2.42
C VAL A 72 -5.64 -2.79 3.20
N VAL A 73 -4.42 -3.24 3.51
CA VAL A 73 -3.45 -2.49 4.32
C VAL A 73 -2.12 -2.38 3.59
N VAL A 74 -1.87 -1.23 2.98
CA VAL A 74 -0.63 -0.98 2.24
C VAL A 74 0.44 -0.40 3.17
N ALA A 75 1.56 -1.09 3.31
CA ALA A 75 2.72 -0.62 4.05
C ALA A 75 3.69 0.11 3.12
N VAL A 76 3.92 1.40 3.38
CA VAL A 76 4.80 2.26 2.59
C VAL A 76 5.97 2.74 3.43
N VAL A 77 7.17 2.58 2.90
CA VAL A 77 8.40 3.19 3.44
C VAL A 77 8.68 4.49 2.70
N SER A 78 9.16 5.49 3.44
CA SER A 78 9.53 6.80 2.91
C SER A 78 10.99 7.14 3.23
N GLU A 79 11.70 7.67 2.26
CA GLU A 79 13.01 8.31 2.45
C GLU A 79 12.92 9.79 2.07
N VAL A 80 13.73 10.62 2.73
CA VAL A 80 13.68 12.09 2.59
C VAL A 80 14.73 12.61 1.59
N ALA A 81 15.86 11.90 1.44
CA ALA A 81 16.97 12.30 0.58
C ALA A 81 17.67 11.08 -0.05
N PRO A 82 17.36 10.73 -1.32
CA PRO A 82 16.35 11.36 -2.16
C PRO A 82 14.93 11.11 -1.63
N ARG A 83 13.99 12.01 -1.94
CA ARG A 83 12.58 11.80 -1.61
C ARG A 83 12.07 10.61 -2.42
N ARG A 84 11.69 9.54 -1.73
CA ARG A 84 11.20 8.31 -2.35
C ARG A 84 10.20 7.60 -1.46
N HIS A 85 9.15 7.05 -2.06
CA HIS A 85 8.14 6.25 -1.36
C HIS A 85 7.93 4.94 -2.10
N TRP A 86 7.89 3.81 -1.38
CA TRP A 86 7.62 2.52 -2.01
C TRP A 86 6.82 1.57 -1.11
N VAL A 87 6.03 0.71 -1.74
CA VAL A 87 5.29 -0.36 -1.08
C VAL A 87 6.25 -1.48 -0.66
N VAL A 88 6.17 -1.91 0.59
CA VAL A 88 6.93 -3.06 1.11
C VAL A 88 6.08 -4.32 1.12
N THR A 89 4.80 -4.20 1.44
CA THR A 89 3.77 -5.25 1.44
C THR A 89 2.38 -4.59 1.44
N ALA A 90 1.33 -5.35 1.09
CA ALA A 90 -0.06 -4.93 1.05
C ALA A 90 -0.96 -6.12 1.43
#